data_AF-K1RK48-F1
#
_entry.id   AF-K1RK48-F1
#
_cell.length_a   1.000
_cell.length_b   1.000
_cell.length_c   1.000
_cell.angle_alpha   90.00
_cell.angle_beta   90.00
_cell.angle_gamma   90.00
#
_symmetry.space_group_name_H-M   'P 1'
#
loop_
_entity.id
_entity.type
_entity.pdbx_description
1 polymer ?
#
loop_
_entity_poly.entity_id
_entity_poly.type
_entity_poly.pdbx_seq_one_letter_code
_entity_poly.pdbx_strand_id
1 'polypeptide(L)'
;MTWGSNKLHFTYDSLGPASVTYNGVKYFYLKNAQGDVTGLVNASGTQVVSYTYDPWGAPMSTDGTMASTLGAANPLRYRGYVLC
;
A
#
# COMPACT_ATOMS: atom_id res chain seq x y z
N MET A 1 -6.65 0.44 -15.30
CA MET A 1 -5.53 -0.48 -15.63
C MET A 1 -5.80 -1.81 -14.93
N THR A 2 -6.14 -2.85 -15.69
CA THR A 2 -6.41 -4.21 -15.18
C THR A 2 -5.17 -5.06 -15.41
N TRP A 3 -4.50 -5.48 -14.34
CA TRP A 3 -3.40 -6.43 -14.43
C TRP A 3 -3.97 -7.83 -14.11
N GLY A 4 -4.48 -8.51 -15.14
CA GLY A 4 -5.15 -9.81 -15.02
C GLY A 4 -6.55 -9.77 -14.41
N SER A 5 -6.98 -10.87 -13.79
CA SER A 5 -8.28 -11.02 -13.10
C SER A 5 -8.37 -10.24 -11.78
N ASN A 6 -7.25 -9.76 -11.25
CA ASN A 6 -7.22 -8.95 -10.03
C ASN A 6 -7.31 -7.47 -10.37
N LYS A 7 -8.44 -6.85 -10.03
CA LYS A 7 -8.63 -5.40 -10.11
C LYS A 7 -8.07 -4.74 -8.85
N LEU A 8 -7.00 -3.96 -9.02
CA LEU A 8 -6.51 -2.98 -8.04
C LEU A 8 -7.09 -1.61 -8.40
N HIS A 9 -7.95 -1.09 -7.52
CA HIS A 9 -8.52 0.24 -7.64
C HIS A 9 -7.97 1.12 -6.52
N PHE A 10 -7.03 1.98 -6.87
CA PHE A 10 -6.49 2.98 -5.95
C PHE A 10 -7.43 4.19 -5.92
N THR A 11 -7.73 4.67 -4.71
CA THR A 11 -8.48 5.90 -4.47
C THR A 11 -7.52 6.89 -3.85
N TYR A 12 -7.54 8.13 -4.35
CA TYR A 12 -6.69 9.20 -3.91
C TYR A 12 -7.55 10.30 -3.27
N ASP A 13 -7.06 10.86 -2.16
CA ASP A 13 -7.55 12.09 -1.56
C ASP A 13 -6.64 13.25 -1.94
N SER A 14 -6.91 14.45 -1.41
CA SER A 14 -6.12 15.65 -1.69
C SER A 14 -4.68 15.60 -1.13
N LEU A 15 -4.36 14.58 -0.33
CA LEU A 15 -3.07 14.33 0.33
C LEU A 15 -2.35 13.09 -0.24
N GLY A 16 -2.95 12.36 -1.19
CA GLY A 16 -2.36 11.19 -1.85
C GLY A 16 -3.24 9.93 -1.78
N PRO A 17 -2.67 8.71 -1.87
CA PRO A 17 -3.47 7.48 -1.86
C PRO A 17 -4.19 7.30 -0.52
N ALA A 18 -5.52 7.15 -0.56
CA ALA A 18 -6.39 7.01 0.61
C ALA A 18 -6.75 5.54 0.89
N SER A 19 -7.15 4.80 -0.15
CA SER A 19 -7.47 3.37 -0.03
C SER A 19 -7.20 2.63 -1.33
N VAL A 20 -7.04 1.31 -1.25
CA VAL A 20 -6.96 0.42 -2.42
C VAL A 20 -8.04 -0.66 -2.30
N THR A 21 -8.81 -0.85 -3.35
CA THR A 21 -9.70 -2.00 -3.48
C THR A 21 -9.02 -3.06 -4.31
N TYR A 22 -8.73 -4.20 -3.71
CA TYR A 22 -8.14 -5.36 -4.36
C TYR A 22 -9.17 -6.48 -4.45
N ASN A 23 -9.51 -6.85 -5.67
CA ASN A 23 -10.44 -7.96 -5.97
C ASN A 23 -11.80 -7.84 -5.22
N GLY A 24 -12.31 -6.62 -5.08
CA GLY A 24 -13.57 -6.32 -4.37
C GLY A 24 -13.41 -6.08 -2.87
N VAL A 25 -12.25 -6.37 -2.28
CA VAL A 25 -11.95 -6.12 -0.86
C VAL A 25 -11.27 -4.76 -0.72
N LYS A 26 -11.79 -3.91 0.17
CA LYS A 26 -11.23 -2.58 0.42
C LYS A 26 -10.19 -2.63 1.54
N TYR A 27 -9.05 -2.00 1.26
CA TYR A 27 -7.93 -1.82 2.18
C TYR A 27 -7.62 -0.34 2.30
N PHE A 28 -7.26 0.09 3.51
CA PHE A 28 -6.92 1.46 3.82
C PHE A 28 -5.43 1.60 3.99
N TYR A 29 -4.87 2.69 3.47
CA TYR A 29 -3.46 3.01 3.68
C TYR A 29 -3.28 3.56 5.09
N LEU A 30 -2.37 2.93 5.85
CA LEU A 30 -1.92 3.45 7.12
C LEU A 30 -0.80 4.45 6.84
N LYS A 31 -0.91 5.65 7.42
CA LYS A 31 0.04 6.74 7.22
C LYS A 31 0.57 7.19 8.58
N ASN A 32 1.86 7.51 8.68
CA ASN A 32 2.42 8.15 9.86
C ASN A 32 2.10 9.66 9.88
N ALA A 33 2.41 10.37 10.96
CA ALA A 33 2.22 11.81 11.10
C ALA A 33 2.92 12.64 10.01
N GLN A 34 3.98 12.12 9.40
CA GLN A 34 4.66 12.74 8.25
C GLN A 34 3.91 12.54 6.90
N GLY A 35 2.89 11.70 6.84
CA GLY A 35 2.19 11.31 5.61
C GLY A 35 2.76 10.09 4.89
N ASP A 36 3.82 9.47 5.43
CA ASP A 36 4.42 8.26 4.87
C ASP A 36 3.55 7.01 5.09
N VAL A 37 3.38 6.19 4.05
CA VAL A 37 2.52 5.00 4.08
C VAL A 37 3.19 3.86 4.84
N THR A 38 2.87 3.65 6.12
CA THR A 38 3.47 2.60 6.97
C THR A 38 2.87 1.20 6.75
N GLY A 39 1.75 1.08 6.06
CA GLY A 39 1.13 -0.21 5.82
C GLY A 39 -0.24 -0.14 5.16
N LEU A 40 -0.90 -1.29 5.08
CA LEU A 40 -2.30 -1.38 4.70
C LEU A 40 -3.08 -2.22 5.71
N VAL A 41 -4.28 -1.76 6.02
CA VAL A 41 -5.23 -2.44 6.91
C VAL A 41 -6.50 -2.77 6.15
N ASN A 42 -7.15 -3.88 6.51
CA ASN A 42 -8.48 -4.20 5.99
C ASN A 42 -9.57 -3.34 6.66
N ALA A 43 -10.81 -3.44 6.19
CA ALA A 43 -11.95 -2.77 6.81
C ALA A 43 -12.22 -3.16 8.28
N SER A 44 -11.69 -4.31 8.71
CA SER A 44 -11.78 -4.79 10.10
C SER A 44 -10.65 -4.26 11.00
N GLY A 45 -9.72 -3.45 10.47
CA GLY A 45 -8.56 -2.93 11.20
C GLY A 45 -7.39 -3.90 11.32
N THR A 46 -7.44 -5.06 10.67
CA THR A 46 -6.33 -6.01 10.62
C THR A 46 -5.29 -5.54 9.60
N GLN A 47 -4.06 -5.38 10.04
CA GLN A 47 -2.94 -5.05 9.15
C GLN A 47 -2.58 -6.24 8.27
N VAL A 48 -2.71 -6.06 6.95
CA VAL A 48 -2.44 -7.09 5.94
C VAL A 48 -1.09 -6.88 5.24
N VAL A 49 -0.59 -5.64 5.27
CA VAL A 49 0.72 -5.25 4.76
C VAL A 49 1.34 -4.26 5.72
N SER A 50 2.62 -4.42 6.00
CA SER A 50 3.46 -3.52 6.77
C SER A 50 4.63 -3.10 5.90
N TYR A 51 4.89 -1.80 5.84
CA TYR A 51 6.08 -1.25 5.22
C TYR A 51 6.95 -0.66 6.33
N THR A 52 8.16 -1.17 6.42
CA THR A 52 9.18 -0.63 7.33
C THR A 52 10.08 0.26 6.52
N TYR A 53 10.29 1.50 6.96
CA TYR A 53 11.22 2.44 6.33
C TYR A 53 12.44 2.63 7.20
N ASP A 54 13.57 2.87 6.55
CA ASP A 54 14.75 3.39 7.23
C ASP A 54 14.57 4.90 7.53
N PRO A 55 15.45 5.52 8.34
CA PRO A 55 15.39 6.94 8.66
C PRO A 55 15.52 7.88 7.44
N TRP A 56 15.91 7.35 6.29
CA TRP A 56 16.05 8.06 5.01
C TRP A 56 14.82 7.89 4.11
N GLY A 57 13.81 7.14 4.55
CA GLY A 57 12.58 6.88 3.81
C GLY A 57 12.69 5.72 2.81
N ALA A 58 13.81 5.00 2.75
CA ALA A 58 13.93 3.82 1.92
C ALA A 58 13.11 2.67 2.52
N PRO A 59 12.27 1.98 1.73
CA PRO A 59 11.53 0.80 2.19
C PRO A 59 12.52 -0.32 2.51
N MET A 60 12.67 -0.61 3.80
CA MET A 60 13.59 -1.59 4.35
C MET A 60 13.02 -3.01 4.24
N SER A 61 11.71 -3.18 4.45
CA SER A 61 11.00 -4.44 4.21
C SER A 61 9.51 -4.22 3.96
N THR A 62 8.90 -5.16 3.23
CA THR A 62 7.45 -5.25 3.06
C THR A 62 7.01 -6.60 3.61
N ASP A 63 6.31 -6.56 4.73
CA ASP A 63 5.87 -7.75 5.47
C ASP A 63 4.34 -7.82 5.53
N GLY A 64 3.81 -9.01 5.82
CA GLY A 64 2.38 -9.24 5.98
C GLY A 64 1.80 -10.29 5.03
N THR A 65 0.57 -10.71 5.32
CA THR A 65 -0.13 -11.79 4.61
C THR A 65 -0.35 -11.49 3.13
N MET A 66 -0.41 -10.20 2.76
CA MET A 66 -0.58 -9.76 1.37
C MET A 66 0.65 -9.01 0.84
N ALA A 67 1.81 -9.12 1.49
CA ALA A 67 3.05 -8.48 1.04
C ALA A 67 3.47 -8.93 -0.37
N SER A 68 3.34 -10.21 -0.69
CA SER A 68 3.71 -10.78 -2.00
C SER A 68 2.66 -10.58 -3.10
N THR A 69 1.47 -10.08 -2.77
CA THR A 69 0.38 -9.84 -3.72
C THR A 69 0.04 -8.37 -3.79
N LEU A 70 -0.64 -7.84 -2.77
CA LEU A 70 -0.98 -6.42 -2.64
C LEU A 70 0.26 -5.56 -2.48
N GLY A 71 1.22 -5.97 -1.64
CA GLY A 71 2.49 -5.26 -1.48
C GLY A 71 3.33 -5.28 -2.76
N ALA A 72 3.48 -6.45 -3.39
CA ALA A 72 4.12 -6.68 -4.69
C ALA A 72 3.53 -5.84 -5.82
N ALA A 73 2.20 -5.89 -5.95
CA ALA A 73 1.46 -5.24 -7.02
C ALA A 73 1.13 -3.78 -6.74
N ASN A 74 1.42 -3.25 -5.54
CA ASN A 74 1.28 -1.84 -5.24
C ASN A 74 2.55 -1.09 -5.67
N PRO A 75 2.54 -0.35 -6.80
CA PRO A 75 3.68 0.47 -7.22
C PRO A 75 3.89 1.70 -6.33
N LEU A 76 2.92 2.04 -5.48
CA LEU A 76 2.97 3.18 -4.55
C LEU A 76 3.51 2.72 -3.20
N ARG A 77 4.81 2.43 -3.15
CA ARG A 77 5.47 2.05 -1.89
C ARG A 77 6.07 3.26 -1.19
N TYR A 78 6.77 4.12 -1.92
CA TYR A 78 7.30 5.36 -1.35
C TYR A 78 7.55 6.40 -2.45
N ARG A 79 7.05 7.63 -2.27
CA ARG A 79 7.30 8.79 -3.16
C ARG A 79 7.12 8.57 -4.68
N GLY A 80 6.33 7.58 -5.11
CA GLY A 80 6.04 7.37 -6.54
C GLY A 80 7.21 6.85 -7.37
N TYR A 81 8.30 6.34 -6.76
CA TYR A 81 9.40 5.77 -7.53
C TYR A 81 9.16 4.29 -7.83
N VAL A 82 8.92 4.01 -9.10
CA VAL A 82 9.13 2.71 -9.72
C VAL A 82 10.64 2.54 -9.82
N LEU A 83 11.24 1.70 -8.97
CA LEU A 83 12.58 1.18 -9.24
C LEU A 83 12.43 0.18 -10.39
N CYS A 84 12.96 0.57 -11.55
CA CYS A 84 13.09 -0.24 -12.74
C CYS A 84 13.95 -1.48 -12.49
#